data_AF-A0A2E1AG50-F1
#
_entry.id   AF-A0A2E1AG50-F1
#
_cell.length_a   1.000
_cell.length_b   1.000
_cell.length_c   1.000
_cell.angle_alpha   90.00
_cell.angle_beta   90.00
_cell.angle_gamma   90.00
#
_symmetry.space_group_name_H-M   'P 1'
#
loop_
_entity.id
_entity.type
_entity.pdbx_description
1 polymer ?
#
loop_
_entity_poly.entity_id
_entity_poly.type
_entity_poly.pdbx_seq_one_letter_code
_entity_poly.pdbx_strand_id
1 'polypeptide(L)'
;MSRLVGIHYLTLHEGITPEAFEQFVRDEVPNYVKLTPAGWTYRVLKGVRGQRKDQYTVLIEIPDATTRDALMDENGQPLESPTSPEYAAFRDKWMAMVSGMAEVFTDYIEIEY
;
A
#
# COMPACT_ATOMS: atom_id res chain seq x y z
N MET A 1 7.07 4.64 -21.24
CA MET A 1 6.89 5.34 -19.95
C MET A 1 7.24 4.32 -18.88
N SER A 2 8.17 4.65 -17.99
CA SER A 2 8.57 3.75 -16.91
C SER A 2 7.47 3.71 -15.85
N ARG A 3 7.10 2.48 -15.46
CA ARG A 3 6.12 2.25 -14.40
C ARG A 3 6.88 2.25 -13.08
N LEU A 4 6.36 2.97 -12.09
CA LEU A 4 6.98 3.04 -10.76
C LEU A 4 6.36 2.00 -9.83
N VAL A 5 7.18 1.48 -8.91
CA VAL A 5 6.72 0.57 -7.86
C VAL A 5 7.14 1.04 -6.47
N GLY A 6 6.19 1.00 -5.54
CA GLY A 6 6.44 1.11 -4.10
C GLY A 6 6.32 -0.28 -3.45
N ILE A 7 7.22 -0.62 -2.54
CA ILE A 7 7.22 -1.92 -1.85
C ILE A 7 7.37 -1.68 -0.35
N HIS A 8 6.38 -2.10 0.42
CA HIS A 8 6.40 -1.91 1.88
C HIS A 8 6.15 -3.24 2.58
N TYR A 9 7.01 -3.56 3.56
CA TYR A 9 6.78 -4.70 4.42
C TYR A 9 5.70 -4.38 5.45
N LEU A 10 4.84 -5.36 5.71
CA LEU A 10 3.75 -5.23 6.65
C LEU A 10 3.97 -6.16 7.83
N THR A 11 3.81 -5.60 9.03
CA THR A 11 3.81 -6.32 10.29
C THR A 11 2.40 -6.25 10.86
N LEU A 12 1.76 -7.39 11.11
CA LEU A 12 0.45 -7.41 11.76
C LEU A 12 0.58 -6.87 13.20
N HIS A 13 -0.39 -6.08 13.64
CA HIS A 13 -0.45 -5.66 15.04
C HIS A 13 -0.73 -6.84 15.98
N GLU A 14 -0.41 -6.66 17.25
CA GLU A 14 -0.69 -7.66 18.28
C GLU A 14 -2.19 -8.02 18.32
N GLY A 15 -2.48 -9.33 18.33
CA GLY A 15 -3.85 -9.85 18.34
C GLY A 15 -4.50 -9.97 16.96
N ILE A 16 -3.90 -9.44 15.89
CA ILE A 16 -4.40 -9.65 14.52
C ILE A 16 -3.88 -10.98 13.98
N THR A 17 -4.80 -11.88 13.65
CA THR A 17 -4.44 -13.16 13.03
C THR A 17 -4.19 -13.00 11.53
N PRO A 18 -3.33 -13.85 10.94
CA PRO A 18 -3.18 -13.93 9.49
C PRO A 18 -4.51 -14.07 8.74
N GLU A 19 -5.42 -14.91 9.24
CA GLU A 19 -6.71 -15.17 8.59
C GLU A 19 -7.61 -13.93 8.58
N ALA A 20 -7.64 -13.19 9.69
CA ALA A 20 -8.42 -11.95 9.79
C ALA A 20 -7.85 -10.88 8.86
N PHE A 21 -6.52 -10.75 8.79
CA PHE A 21 -5.88 -9.83 7.86
C PHE A 21 -6.13 -10.22 6.40
N GLU A 22 -5.95 -11.48 6.05
CA GLU A 22 -6.20 -11.95 4.69
C GLU A 22 -7.67 -11.80 4.26
N GLN A 23 -8.62 -11.96 5.19
CA GLN A 23 -10.03 -11.71 4.91
C GLN A 23 -10.28 -10.22 4.63
N PHE A 24 -9.75 -9.33 5.47
CA PHE A 24 -9.79 -7.89 5.22
C PHE A 24 -9.18 -7.52 3.86
N VAL A 25 -8.03 -8.12 3.51
CA VAL A 25 -7.39 -7.89 2.21
C VAL A 25 -8.28 -8.31 1.05
N ARG A 26 -8.95 -9.46 1.12
CA ARG A 26 -9.83 -9.94 0.05
C ARG A 26 -11.07 -9.06 -0.11
N ASP A 27 -11.65 -8.59 0.99
CA ASP A 27 -12.96 -7.95 0.97
C ASP A 27 -12.87 -6.43 0.75
N GLU A 28 -11.82 -5.78 1.27
CA GLU A 28 -11.77 -4.31 1.38
C GLU A 28 -10.74 -3.67 0.44
N VAL A 29 -9.58 -4.31 0.19
CA VAL A 29 -8.52 -3.74 -0.67
C VAL A 29 -8.98 -3.49 -2.12
N PRO A 30 -9.79 -4.37 -2.76
CA PRO A 30 -10.31 -4.09 -4.10
C PRO A 30 -11.19 -2.84 -4.17
N ASN A 31 -11.89 -2.49 -3.08
CA ASN A 31 -12.68 -1.27 -3.01
C ASN A 31 -11.79 -0.05 -2.86
N TYR A 32 -10.72 -0.15 -2.08
CA TYR A 32 -9.73 0.91 -1.93
C TYR A 32 -9.07 1.32 -3.25
N VAL A 33 -8.67 0.33 -4.08
CA VAL A 33 -8.08 0.60 -5.40
C VAL A 33 -9.01 1.43 -6.31
N LYS A 34 -10.33 1.32 -6.14
CA LYS A 34 -11.31 2.13 -6.88
C LYS A 34 -11.41 3.56 -6.36
N LEU A 35 -11.05 3.79 -5.09
CA LEU A 35 -11.13 5.09 -4.42
C LEU A 35 -9.86 5.92 -4.59
N THR A 36 -8.74 5.34 -5.01
CA THR A 36 -7.47 6.05 -5.19
C THR A 36 -7.46 6.85 -6.50
N PRO A 37 -7.41 8.19 -6.45
CA PRO A 37 -7.76 9.07 -7.57
C PRO A 37 -6.72 9.17 -8.72
N ALA A 38 -5.79 8.23 -8.85
CA ALA A 38 -4.64 8.39 -9.74
C ALA A 38 -4.22 7.09 -10.45
N GLY A 39 -5.08 6.06 -10.54
CA GLY A 39 -4.71 4.80 -11.19
C GLY A 39 -3.64 3.99 -10.44
N TRP A 40 -3.34 4.37 -9.20
CA TRP A 40 -2.50 3.58 -8.30
C TRP A 40 -3.18 2.24 -8.03
N THR A 41 -2.42 1.16 -8.12
CA THR A 41 -2.90 -0.18 -7.79
C THR A 41 -2.15 -0.73 -6.60
N TYR A 42 -2.88 -1.35 -5.66
CA TYR A 42 -2.32 -1.95 -4.45
C TYR A 42 -2.50 -3.46 -4.50
N ARG A 43 -1.43 -4.20 -4.25
CA ARG A 43 -1.44 -5.66 -4.17
C ARG A 43 -0.78 -6.10 -2.87
N VAL A 44 -1.50 -6.87 -2.07
CA VAL A 44 -0.92 -7.51 -0.90
C VAL A 44 -0.37 -8.87 -1.31
N LEU A 45 0.90 -9.10 -0.99
CA LEU A 45 1.67 -10.30 -1.29
C LEU A 45 1.95 -11.05 0.00
N LYS A 46 1.82 -12.37 -0.02
CA LYS A 46 2.20 -13.26 1.09
C LYS A 46 3.45 -14.05 0.72
N GLY A 47 4.44 -14.06 1.60
CA GLY A 47 5.64 -14.86 1.42
C GLY A 47 5.34 -16.35 1.56
N VAL A 48 5.62 -17.14 0.53
CA VAL A 48 5.34 -18.59 0.50
C VAL A 48 6.54 -19.41 1.00
N ARG A 49 7.75 -18.85 0.99
CA ARG A 49 9.01 -19.55 1.36
C ARG A 49 10.11 -18.57 1.78
N GLY A 50 11.19 -19.11 2.35
CA GLY A 50 12.39 -18.36 2.72
C GLY A 50 12.22 -17.57 4.02
N GLN A 51 13.07 -16.55 4.22
CA GLN A 51 13.11 -15.75 5.45
C GLN A 51 11.81 -14.98 5.72
N ARG A 52 11.01 -14.73 4.67
CA ARG A 52 9.73 -14.00 4.76
C ARG A 52 8.50 -14.91 4.64
N LYS A 53 8.67 -16.21 4.88
CA LYS A 53 7.53 -17.13 4.87
C LYS A 53 6.46 -16.63 5.86
N ASP A 54 5.21 -16.60 5.41
CA ASP A 54 4.03 -16.14 6.15
C ASP A 54 4.04 -14.65 6.55
N GLN A 55 4.97 -13.85 5.99
CA GLN A 55 5.00 -12.39 6.13
C GLN A 55 4.33 -11.71 4.93
N TYR A 56 3.95 -10.45 5.12
CA TYR A 56 3.20 -9.68 4.13
C TYR A 56 3.98 -8.50 3.56
N THR A 57 3.66 -8.14 2.32
CA THR A 57 4.22 -6.99 1.63
C THR A 57 3.11 -6.34 0.81
N VAL A 58 3.03 -5.01 0.79
CA VAL A 58 2.21 -4.31 -0.19
C VAL A 58 3.08 -3.82 -1.34
N LEU A 59 2.69 -4.19 -2.55
CA LEU A 59 3.20 -3.66 -3.80
C LEU A 59 2.22 -2.57 -4.27
N ILE A 60 2.76 -1.39 -4.53
CA ILE A 60 2.06 -0.24 -5.08
C ILE A 60 2.57 -0.08 -6.51
N GLU A 61 1.68 -0.12 -7.49
CA GLU A 61 2.01 0.14 -8.89
C GLU A 61 1.49 1.52 -9.27
N ILE A 62 2.37 2.37 -9.79
CA ILE A 62 2.05 3.74 -10.17
C ILE A 62 2.36 3.92 -11.67
N PRO A 63 1.43 4.51 -12.45
CA PRO A 63 1.62 4.67 -13.89
C PRO A 63 2.92 5.38 -14.31
N ASP A 64 3.24 6.49 -13.65
CA ASP A 64 4.39 7.35 -13.95
C ASP A 64 4.69 8.34 -12.80
N ALA A 65 5.78 9.09 -12.93
CA ALA A 65 6.19 10.09 -11.94
C ALA A 65 5.19 11.25 -11.78
N THR A 66 4.55 11.71 -12.86
CA THR A 66 3.53 12.78 -12.78
C THR A 66 2.36 12.36 -11.90
N THR A 67 1.96 11.10 -12.01
CA THR A 67 0.89 10.50 -11.21
C THR A 67 1.29 10.30 -9.75
N ARG A 68 2.59 10.04 -9.50
CA ARG A 68 3.15 10.01 -8.14
C ARG A 68 3.12 11.40 -7.51
N ASP A 69 3.68 12.39 -8.21
CA ASP A 69 3.92 13.74 -7.71
C ASP A 69 2.61 14.55 -7.50
N ALA A 70 1.49 14.07 -8.05
CA ALA A 70 0.17 14.60 -7.76
C ALA A 70 -0.32 14.29 -6.33
N LEU A 71 0.20 13.23 -5.70
CA LEU A 71 -0.22 12.76 -4.37
C LEU A 71 0.90 12.73 -3.34
N MET A 72 2.16 12.83 -3.76
CA MET A 72 3.34 12.74 -2.91
C MET A 72 4.28 13.92 -3.17
N ASP A 73 4.86 14.46 -2.12
CA ASP A 73 5.91 15.48 -2.23
C ASP A 73 7.28 14.86 -2.57
N GLU A 74 8.29 15.71 -2.74
CA GLU A 74 9.66 15.29 -3.05
C GLU A 74 10.31 14.42 -1.96
N ASN A 75 9.78 14.44 -0.73
CA ASN A 75 10.23 13.64 0.41
C ASN A 75 9.40 12.35 0.58
N GLY A 76 8.50 12.06 -0.38
CA GLY A 76 7.61 10.90 -0.34
C GLY A 76 6.50 11.01 0.71
N GLN A 77 6.23 12.22 1.22
CA GLN A 77 5.10 12.47 2.11
C GLN A 77 3.82 12.69 1.29
N PRO A 78 2.67 12.16 1.75
CA PRO A 78 1.40 12.47 1.12
C PRO A 78 1.16 13.98 1.12
N LEU A 79 0.92 14.56 -0.05
CA LEU A 79 0.36 15.90 -0.15
C LEU A 79 -1.03 15.89 0.49
N GLU A 80 -1.47 17.00 1.08
CA GLU A 80 -2.82 17.12 1.63
C GLU A 80 -3.86 16.95 0.51
N SER A 81 -4.25 15.70 0.27
CA SER A 81 -5.30 15.36 -0.68
C SER A 81 -6.64 15.33 0.08
N PRO A 82 -7.73 15.88 -0.48
CA PRO A 82 -9.05 15.69 0.09
C PRO A 82 -9.41 14.20 -0.04
N THR A 83 -9.16 13.43 1.02
CA THR A 83 -9.56 12.03 1.09
C THR A 83 -11.07 11.97 1.23
N SER A 84 -11.75 11.17 0.40
CA SER A 84 -13.18 10.92 0.65
C SER A 84 -13.36 10.26 2.02
N PRO A 85 -14.52 10.40 2.68
CA PRO A 85 -14.81 9.70 3.94
C PRO A 85 -14.59 8.19 3.84
N GLU A 86 -14.88 7.58 2.70
CA GLU A 86 -14.67 6.15 2.45
C GLU A 86 -13.17 5.80 2.42
N TYR A 87 -12.34 6.65 1.80
CA TYR A 87 -10.89 6.47 1.80
C TYR A 87 -10.33 6.60 3.22
N ALA A 88 -10.78 7.60 3.98
CA ALA A 88 -10.35 7.79 5.37
C ALA A 88 -10.71 6.57 6.23
N ALA A 89 -11.94 6.08 6.12
CA ALA A 89 -12.38 4.89 6.84
C ALA A 89 -11.56 3.63 6.47
N PHE A 90 -11.23 3.44 5.19
CA PHE A 90 -10.34 2.36 4.78
C PHE A 90 -8.94 2.53 5.38
N ARG A 91 -8.37 3.73 5.29
CA ARG A 91 -7.03 4.02 5.83
C ARG A 91 -6.99 3.71 7.33
N ASP A 92 -8.01 4.11 8.09
CA ASP A 92 -8.07 3.83 9.52
C ASP A 92 -8.13 2.32 9.81
N LYS A 93 -8.97 1.57 9.07
CA LYS A 93 -9.00 0.10 9.16
C LYS A 93 -7.65 -0.52 8.81
N TRP A 94 -7.01 -0.07 7.73
CA TRP A 94 -5.68 -0.54 7.32
C TRP A 94 -4.66 -0.32 8.44
N MET A 95 -4.60 0.90 9.00
CA MET A 95 -3.67 1.26 10.08
C MET A 95 -3.94 0.51 11.38
N ALA A 96 -5.18 0.08 11.63
CA ALA A 96 -5.54 -0.76 12.77
C ALA A 96 -5.11 -2.23 12.59
N MET A 97 -4.87 -2.70 11.36
CA MET A 97 -4.49 -4.09 11.09
C MET A 97 -2.98 -4.30 11.05
N VAL A 98 -2.25 -3.33 10.46
CA VAL A 98 -0.82 -3.47 10.19
C VAL A 98 -0.02 -2.22 10.57
N SER A 99 1.22 -2.46 10.97
CA SER A 99 2.29 -1.47 10.96
C SER A 99 3.17 -1.69 9.73
N GLY A 100 3.44 -0.61 9.03
CA GLY A 100 4.22 -0.62 7.78
C GLY A 100 4.39 0.77 7.15
N MET A 101 3.91 1.81 7.84
CA MET A 101 4.05 3.21 7.44
C MET A 101 4.92 4.03 8.42
N ALA A 102 5.56 3.38 9.41
CA ALA A 102 6.28 4.07 10.48
C ALA A 102 7.74 4.41 10.12
N GLU A 103 8.32 3.74 9.12
CA GLU A 103 9.60 4.11 8.53
C GLU A 103 9.37 4.33 7.03
N VAL A 104 9.59 5.56 6.56
CA VAL A 104 9.43 5.94 5.15
C VAL A 104 10.40 5.12 4.31
N PHE A 105 9.91 4.08 3.64
CA PHE A 105 10.57 3.53 2.47
C PHE A 105 9.58 3.56 1.32
N THR A 106 9.77 4.55 0.47
CA THR A 106 9.17 4.59 -0.86
C THR A 106 10.26 4.98 -1.83
N ASP A 107 11.14 4.02 -2.14
CA ASP A 107 12.19 4.25 -3.15
C ASP A 107 11.61 4.41 -4.58
N TYR A 108 10.26 4.45 -4.73
CA TYR A 108 9.47 4.63 -5.96
C TYR A 108 10.25 4.21 -7.20
N ILE A 109 10.53 2.90 -7.26
CA ILE A 109 11.56 2.33 -8.11
C ILE A 109 11.03 2.22 -9.53
N GLU A 110 11.81 2.62 -10.51
CA GLU A 110 11.48 2.40 -11.92
C GLU A 110 11.68 0.94 -12.32
N ILE A 111 10.69 0.37 -13.01
CA ILE A 111 10.86 -0.90 -13.69
C ILE A 111 11.66 -0.64 -14.98
N GLU A 112 12.94 -1.01 -14.94
CA GLU A 112 13.77 -1.20 -16.12
C GLU A 112 13.54 -2.63 -16.63
N TYR A 113 13.41 -2.82 -17.96
CA TYR A 113 13.16 -4.08 -18.72
C TYR A 113 11.77 -4.73 -18.70
#